data_AF-A0AAN7Z0J4-F1
#
_entry.id   AF-A0AAN7Z0J4-F1
#
_cell.length_a   1.000
_cell.length_b   1.000
_cell.length_c   1.000
_cell.angle_alpha   90.00
_cell.angle_beta   90.00
_cell.angle_gamma   90.00
#
_symmetry.space_group_name_H-M   'P 1'
#
loop_
_entity.id
_entity.type
_entity.pdbx_description
1 polymer ?
#
loop_
_entity_poly.entity_id
_entity_poly.type
_entity_poly.pdbx_seq_one_letter_code
_entity_poly.pdbx_strand_id
1 'polypeptide(L)'
;MVSVIPNALVSDDFKPLPRPEPGSLPFAQHPLPAHPLGPNDTITIVVVSRLFYNKGTDLLTAAIPRVLENHPNTRFIIAGSGPKAIDLQQMIEQNVLQDKVEMLGSVRHENVRDIMVRGHIYLHPSLTEAFGTVIVEAASCGLYVVCTAVGGIPEVLPSHMTVFAKPEENDLVAATGRAIAALRANKIRTEKFHEQVKTMYSWTNVAKRTERVYRGISGDISEDEFYGSDIGNASHWGATRVRNFALIDRLKRYYGCGVWAGKLFCLCVVIDYLIFIFCEWWWPKDQIDIAHDWPRKPPPPDDEDE
;
A
#
# COMPACT_ATOMS: atom_id res chain seq x y z
N MET A 1 -10.12 -11.54 -21.19
CA MET A 1 -10.01 -10.13 -20.78
C MET A 1 -9.29 -10.12 -19.44
N VAL A 2 -8.22 -9.33 -19.27
CA VAL A 2 -7.51 -9.19 -17.99
C VAL A 2 -7.58 -7.72 -17.61
N SER A 3 -8.16 -7.42 -16.46
CA SER A 3 -8.25 -6.08 -15.89
C SER A 3 -7.53 -6.10 -14.54
N VAL A 4 -6.70 -5.09 -14.28
CA VAL A 4 -6.00 -4.91 -13.01
C VAL A 4 -6.73 -3.85 -12.22
N ILE A 5 -7.30 -4.26 -11.08
CA ILE A 5 -7.97 -3.36 -10.16
C ILE A 5 -7.09 -3.28 -8.90
N PRO A 6 -6.43 -2.13 -8.64
CA PRO A 6 -5.64 -1.99 -7.45
C PRO A 6 -6.54 -1.94 -6.20
N ASN A 7 -5.95 -2.16 -5.03
CA ASN A 7 -6.64 -1.92 -3.77
C ASN A 7 -6.85 -0.40 -3.57
N ALA A 8 -7.69 -0.02 -2.62
CA ALA A 8 -7.98 1.37 -2.28
C ALA A 8 -7.64 1.70 -0.82
N LEU A 9 -7.60 2.99 -0.53
CA LEU A 9 -7.36 3.56 0.79
C LEU A 9 -8.58 4.39 1.21
N VAL A 10 -8.99 4.27 2.47
CA VAL A 10 -9.85 5.30 3.09
C VAL A 10 -8.92 6.44 3.52
N SER A 11 -8.70 7.39 2.62
CA SER A 11 -7.72 8.47 2.82
C SER A 11 -7.98 9.28 4.09
N ASP A 12 -9.25 9.38 4.52
CA ASP A 12 -9.58 10.15 5.73
C ASP A 12 -8.95 9.57 7.00
N ASP A 13 -8.72 8.26 7.03
CA ASP A 13 -8.09 7.55 8.14
C ASP A 13 -6.56 7.73 8.18
N PHE A 14 -5.97 8.34 7.15
CA PHE A 14 -4.53 8.50 6.98
C PHE A 14 -4.16 9.93 6.56
N LYS A 15 -4.74 10.92 7.24
CA LYS A 15 -4.38 12.34 7.06
C LYS A 15 -3.07 12.70 7.77
N PRO A 16 -2.22 13.55 7.20
CA PRO A 16 -1.13 14.16 7.95
C PRO A 16 -1.67 14.99 9.13
N LEU A 17 -0.81 15.30 10.10
CA LEU A 17 -1.17 16.25 11.15
C LEU A 17 -1.34 17.66 10.53
N PRO A 18 -2.34 18.44 10.97
CA PRO A 18 -2.46 19.83 10.55
C PRO A 18 -1.20 20.60 10.94
N ARG A 19 -0.80 21.55 10.09
CA ARG A 19 0.35 22.40 10.38
C ARG A 19 0.04 23.23 11.64
N PRO A 20 0.89 23.22 12.67
CA PRO A 20 0.66 24.05 13.84
C PRO A 20 0.73 25.53 13.44
N GLU A 21 -0.18 26.33 13.99
CA GLU A 21 -0.17 27.79 13.87
C GLU A 21 1.16 28.34 14.41
N PRO A 22 1.79 29.33 13.75
CA PRO A 22 3.01 29.94 14.24
C PRO A 22 2.76 30.60 15.62
N GLY A 23 3.27 29.97 16.68
CA GLY A 23 3.15 30.46 18.06
C GLY A 23 2.53 29.47 19.06
N SER A 24 1.90 28.37 18.61
CA SER A 24 1.35 27.34 19.49
C SER A 24 2.32 26.15 19.63
N LEU A 25 3.34 26.27 20.48
CA LEU A 25 4.16 25.12 20.88
C LEU A 25 4.07 24.90 22.40
N PRO A 26 3.05 24.18 22.90
CA PRO A 26 3.19 23.48 24.17
C PRO A 26 3.85 22.11 23.90
N PHE A 27 5.13 21.98 24.24
CA PHE A 27 5.78 20.69 24.55
C PHE A 27 5.52 19.49 23.62
N ALA A 28 5.57 19.65 22.29
CA ALA A 28 5.61 18.48 21.40
C ALA A 28 7.01 17.84 21.48
N GLN A 29 7.12 16.66 22.07
CA GLN A 29 8.37 15.90 22.22
C GLN A 29 8.97 15.43 20.87
N HIS A 30 8.34 15.72 19.74
CA HIS A 30 8.75 15.31 18.40
C HIS A 30 8.57 16.47 17.40
N PRO A 31 9.60 16.82 16.60
CA PRO A 31 9.43 17.81 15.53
C PRO A 31 8.40 17.30 14.53
N LEU A 32 7.37 18.12 14.29
CA LEU A 32 6.31 17.81 13.34
C LEU A 32 6.88 17.86 11.90
N PRO A 33 6.59 16.87 11.05
CA PRO A 33 7.16 16.75 9.69
C PRO A 33 6.75 17.88 8.72
N ALA A 34 5.96 18.87 9.17
CA ALA A 34 5.48 19.99 8.37
C ALA A 34 6.45 21.19 8.28
N HIS A 35 7.65 21.09 8.87
CA HIS A 35 8.68 22.14 8.79
C HIS A 35 9.88 21.67 7.95
N PRO A 36 10.51 22.58 7.18
CA PRO A 36 11.78 22.27 6.52
C PRO A 36 12.80 21.77 7.54
N LEU A 37 13.33 20.58 7.33
CA LEU A 37 14.31 19.96 8.21
C LEU A 37 15.63 20.74 8.14
N GLY A 38 16.08 21.26 9.27
CA GLY A 38 17.40 21.83 9.44
C GLY A 38 18.52 20.78 9.37
N PRO A 39 19.80 21.22 9.30
CA PRO A 39 20.95 20.30 9.24
C PRO A 39 21.06 19.37 10.46
N ASN A 40 20.64 19.86 11.64
CA ASN A 40 20.75 19.14 12.91
C ASN A 40 19.43 18.53 13.39
N ASP A 41 18.34 18.72 12.64
CA ASP A 41 17.04 18.17 13.04
C ASP A 41 17.07 16.64 12.94
N THR A 42 16.43 16.00 13.91
CA THR A 42 16.32 14.55 13.97
C THR A 42 15.29 14.05 12.97
N ILE A 43 15.70 13.14 12.10
CA ILE A 43 14.80 12.45 11.16
C ILE A 43 14.31 11.16 11.79
N THR A 44 12.99 11.05 11.96
CA THR A 44 12.34 9.81 12.38
C THR A 44 11.99 8.95 11.17
N ILE A 45 12.49 7.72 11.14
CA ILE A 45 12.14 6.68 10.18
C ILE A 45 11.14 5.73 10.84
N VAL A 46 10.01 5.50 10.19
CA VAL A 46 8.95 4.63 10.69
C VAL A 46 8.93 3.33 9.92
N VAL A 47 8.80 2.23 10.64
CA VAL A 47 8.55 0.89 10.10
C VAL A 47 7.28 0.37 10.74
N VAL A 48 6.29 0.02 9.93
CA VAL A 48 5.07 -0.66 10.37
C VAL A 48 4.88 -1.88 9.51
N SER A 49 5.07 -3.07 10.08
CA SER A 49 4.93 -4.33 9.36
C SER A 49 4.80 -5.52 10.31
N ARG A 50 4.43 -6.69 9.78
CA ARG A 50 4.64 -7.95 10.49
C ARG A 50 6.13 -8.26 10.52
N LEU A 51 6.66 -8.67 11.67
CA LEU A 51 8.09 -8.98 11.85
C LEU A 51 8.38 -10.43 11.45
N PHE A 52 8.36 -10.67 10.14
CA PHE A 52 8.60 -11.95 9.51
C PHE A 52 9.74 -11.85 8.49
N TYR A 53 10.29 -13.01 8.11
CA TYR A 53 11.36 -13.11 7.11
C TYR A 53 10.99 -12.45 5.78
N ASN A 54 9.81 -12.76 5.23
CA ASN A 54 9.36 -12.21 3.95
C ASN A 54 9.10 -10.69 3.99
N LYS A 55 8.98 -10.10 5.18
CA LYS A 55 8.86 -8.65 5.38
C LYS A 55 10.21 -7.94 5.53
N GLY A 56 11.31 -8.68 5.36
CA GLY A 56 12.66 -8.12 5.37
C GLY A 56 13.14 -7.71 6.75
N THR A 57 12.64 -8.36 7.81
CA THR A 57 13.09 -8.03 9.17
C THR A 57 14.60 -8.24 9.32
N ASP A 58 15.17 -9.24 8.64
CA ASP A 58 16.61 -9.48 8.64
C ASP A 58 17.39 -8.34 7.96
N LEU A 59 16.82 -7.74 6.91
CA LEU A 59 17.39 -6.55 6.28
C LEU A 59 17.31 -5.33 7.21
N LEU A 60 16.24 -5.18 8.01
CA LEU A 60 16.16 -4.13 9.03
C LEU A 60 17.26 -4.29 10.07
N THR A 61 17.41 -5.50 10.60
CA THR A 61 18.46 -5.82 11.59
C THR A 61 19.85 -5.46 11.10
N ALA A 62 20.15 -5.72 9.82
CA ALA A 62 21.45 -5.38 9.23
C ALA A 62 21.58 -3.89 8.86
N ALA A 63 20.53 -3.26 8.35
CA ALA A 63 20.60 -1.90 7.83
C ALA A 63 20.52 -0.80 8.91
N ILE A 64 19.74 -1.00 9.98
CA ILE A 64 19.49 0.02 11.01
C ILE A 64 20.80 0.54 11.64
N PRO A 65 21.74 -0.30 12.13
CA PRO A 65 22.99 0.18 12.71
C PRO A 65 23.79 1.04 11.75
N ARG A 66 23.89 0.61 10.48
CA ARG A 66 24.65 1.31 9.44
C ARG A 66 24.00 2.63 9.03
N VAL A 67 22.66 2.70 9.00
CA VAL A 67 21.96 3.97 8.75
C VAL A 67 22.21 4.94 9.90
N LEU A 68 22.16 4.49 11.15
CA LEU A 68 22.41 5.33 12.32
C LEU A 68 23.86 5.81 12.42
N GLU A 69 24.82 4.96 12.05
CA GLU A 69 26.24 5.32 11.96
C GLU A 69 26.49 6.41 10.90
N ASN A 70 25.92 6.24 9.70
CA ASN A 70 26.06 7.22 8.61
C ASN A 70 25.26 8.51 8.83
N HIS A 71 24.18 8.44 9.63
CA HIS A 71 23.24 9.54 9.86
C HIS A 71 22.86 9.64 11.35
N PRO A 72 23.73 10.21 12.21
CA PRO A 72 23.54 10.20 13.67
C PRO A 72 22.31 10.96 14.16
N ASN A 73 21.83 11.93 13.38
CA ASN A 73 20.57 12.67 13.62
C ASN A 73 19.36 11.94 13.02
N THR A 74 19.30 10.63 13.24
CA THR A 74 18.21 9.75 12.78
C THR A 74 17.76 8.89 13.95
N ARG A 75 16.47 8.52 13.96
CA ARG A 75 15.92 7.55 14.90
C ARG A 75 14.88 6.67 14.19
N PHE A 76 14.58 5.51 14.76
CA PHE A 76 13.61 4.56 14.24
C PHE A 76 12.44 4.38 15.21
N ILE A 77 11.24 4.28 14.65
CA ILE A 77 10.06 3.75 15.34
C ILE A 77 9.63 2.49 14.59
N ILE A 78 9.58 1.37 15.28
CA ILE A 78 9.22 0.07 14.70
C ILE A 78 7.95 -0.44 15.40
N ALA A 79 6.89 -0.57 14.62
CA ALA A 79 5.62 -1.10 15.05
C ALA A 79 5.33 -2.41 14.30
N GLY A 80 5.06 -3.47 15.05
CA GLY A 80 4.93 -4.80 14.50
C GLY A 80 5.15 -5.88 15.54
N SER A 81 4.64 -7.07 15.22
CA SER A 81 4.91 -8.28 15.99
C SER A 81 5.21 -9.43 15.03
N GLY A 82 5.89 -10.44 15.55
CA GLY A 82 6.27 -11.62 14.79
C GLY A 82 7.50 -12.32 15.36
N PRO A 83 7.83 -13.50 14.84
CA PRO A 83 8.94 -14.31 15.35
C PRO A 83 10.30 -13.60 15.25
N LYS A 84 10.46 -12.67 14.29
CA LYS A 84 11.70 -11.91 14.09
C LYS A 84 11.85 -10.70 15.00
N ALA A 85 10.90 -10.45 15.91
CA ALA A 85 11.00 -9.35 16.86
C ALA A 85 12.22 -9.50 17.81
N ILE A 86 12.55 -10.73 18.17
CA ILE A 86 13.69 -11.05 19.04
C ILE A 86 15.01 -10.65 18.36
N ASP A 87 15.16 -10.94 17.06
CA ASP A 87 16.35 -10.58 16.30
C ASP A 87 16.58 -9.06 16.29
N LEU A 88 15.51 -8.26 16.18
CA LEU A 88 15.58 -6.80 16.27
C LEU A 88 15.97 -6.33 17.68
N GLN A 89 15.36 -6.89 18.73
CA GLN A 89 15.68 -6.55 20.12
C GLN A 89 17.15 -6.85 20.44
N GLN A 90 17.62 -8.03 20.04
CA GLN A 90 19.01 -8.44 20.20
C GLN A 90 19.97 -7.51 19.45
N MET A 91 19.64 -7.10 18.23
CA MET A 91 20.44 -6.12 17.48
C MET A 91 20.49 -4.76 18.18
N ILE A 92 19.36 -4.28 18.70
CA ILE A 92 19.30 -3.01 19.45
C ILE A 92 20.22 -3.08 20.67
N GLU A 93 20.20 -4.19 21.41
CA GLU A 93 21.05 -4.39 22.59
C GLU A 93 22.53 -4.49 22.23
N GLN A 94 22.88 -5.30 21.23
CA GLN A 94 24.26 -5.53 20.81
C GLN A 94 24.94 -4.27 20.26
N ASN A 95 24.17 -3.38 19.62
CA ASN A 95 24.66 -2.13 19.05
C ASN A 95 24.42 -0.91 19.97
N VAL A 96 23.81 -1.10 21.15
CA VAL A 96 23.51 -0.05 22.14
C VAL A 96 22.65 1.07 21.53
N LEU A 97 21.53 0.71 20.89
CA LEU A 97 20.67 1.63 20.12
C LEU A 97 19.35 1.96 20.81
N GLN A 98 19.22 1.74 22.12
CA GLN A 98 17.97 1.90 22.88
C GLN A 98 17.45 3.35 22.88
N ASP A 99 18.33 4.34 22.73
CA ASP A 99 17.99 5.76 22.62
C ASP A 99 17.57 6.18 21.20
N LYS A 100 17.89 5.35 20.19
CA LYS A 100 17.64 5.62 18.77
C LYS A 100 16.55 4.76 18.15
N VAL A 101 16.19 3.62 18.75
CA VAL A 101 15.21 2.68 18.18
C VAL A 101 14.11 2.39 19.19
N GLU A 102 12.89 2.85 18.88
CA GLU A 102 11.69 2.63 19.68
C GLU A 102 10.88 1.47 19.10
N MET A 103 10.79 0.35 19.85
CA MET A 103 9.97 -0.81 19.50
C MET A 103 8.59 -0.72 20.18
N LEU A 104 7.52 -0.55 19.40
CA LEU A 104 6.15 -0.39 19.90
C LEU A 104 5.38 -1.71 20.06
N GLY A 105 5.85 -2.79 19.44
CA GLY A 105 5.13 -4.06 19.38
C GLY A 105 3.91 -4.00 18.46
N SER A 106 2.92 -4.87 18.71
CA SER A 106 1.72 -4.98 17.86
C SER A 106 0.81 -3.77 18.01
N VAL A 107 0.34 -3.22 16.89
CA VAL A 107 -0.53 -2.04 16.87
C VAL A 107 -1.82 -2.34 16.12
N ARG A 108 -2.94 -1.89 16.67
CA ARG A 108 -4.25 -1.97 16.01
C ARG A 108 -4.27 -1.06 14.78
N HIS A 109 -4.92 -1.49 13.70
CA HIS A 109 -4.93 -0.76 12.44
C HIS A 109 -5.39 0.71 12.60
N GLU A 110 -6.41 0.96 13.42
CA GLU A 110 -6.93 2.30 13.75
C GLU A 110 -5.86 3.26 14.33
N ASN A 111 -4.82 2.73 14.98
CA ASN A 111 -3.75 3.50 15.60
C ASN A 111 -2.50 3.64 14.69
N VAL A 112 -2.49 3.04 13.49
CA VAL A 112 -1.32 3.05 12.61
C VAL A 112 -0.99 4.48 12.16
N ARG A 113 -2.04 5.27 11.85
CA ARG A 113 -1.89 6.69 11.49
C ARG A 113 -1.09 7.46 12.55
N ASP A 114 -1.44 7.29 13.82
CA ASP A 114 -0.81 8.00 14.94
C ASP A 114 0.69 7.72 15.06
N ILE A 115 1.14 6.58 14.54
CA ILE A 115 2.55 6.24 14.47
C ILE A 115 3.19 6.83 13.22
N MET A 116 2.54 6.69 12.06
CA MET A 116 3.05 7.21 10.79
C MET A 116 3.35 8.70 10.90
N VAL A 117 2.41 9.50 11.43
CA VAL A 117 2.57 10.96 11.53
C VAL A 117 3.71 11.44 12.46
N ARG A 118 4.35 10.53 13.22
CA ARG A 118 5.57 10.81 14.01
C ARG A 118 6.85 10.75 13.16
N GLY A 119 6.73 10.26 11.92
CA GLY A 119 7.80 9.99 10.98
C GLY A 119 7.97 11.03 9.89
N HIS A 120 9.12 10.96 9.23
CA HIS A 120 9.41 11.69 7.99
C HIS A 120 9.62 10.73 6.82
N ILE A 121 10.17 9.54 7.11
CA ILE A 121 10.43 8.48 6.14
C ILE A 121 9.70 7.22 6.60
N TYR A 122 9.06 6.51 5.68
CA TYR A 122 8.58 5.15 5.90
C TYR A 122 9.52 4.16 5.22
N LEU A 123 10.02 3.17 5.96
CA LEU A 123 10.94 2.14 5.44
C LEU A 123 10.21 0.80 5.31
N HIS A 124 10.17 0.28 4.08
CA HIS A 124 9.47 -0.95 3.70
C HIS A 124 10.40 -1.96 2.99
N PRO A 125 11.18 -2.75 3.72
CA PRO A 125 12.23 -3.60 3.14
C PRO A 125 11.73 -5.00 2.76
N SER A 126 10.47 -5.14 2.34
CA SER A 126 9.86 -6.46 2.09
C SER A 126 10.62 -7.26 1.03
N LEU A 127 10.73 -8.58 1.21
CA LEU A 127 11.33 -9.44 0.19
C LEU A 127 10.31 -9.85 -0.87
N THR A 128 9.03 -9.86 -0.49
CA THR A 128 7.91 -10.12 -1.39
C THR A 128 6.73 -9.23 -1.02
N GLU A 129 6.10 -8.60 -2.02
CA GLU A 129 4.90 -7.80 -1.81
C GLU A 129 4.13 -7.66 -3.14
N ALA A 130 2.80 -7.66 -3.07
CA ALA A 130 1.96 -7.51 -4.25
C ALA A 130 1.59 -6.04 -4.46
N PHE A 131 0.98 -5.42 -3.44
CA PHE A 131 0.52 -4.03 -3.49
C PHE A 131 1.03 -3.22 -2.30
N GLY A 132 1.12 -3.83 -1.11
CA GLY A 132 1.62 -3.14 0.07
C GLY A 132 0.77 -1.92 0.47
N THR A 133 -0.49 -2.09 0.83
CA THR A 133 -1.38 -0.96 1.22
C THR A 133 -0.72 0.01 2.23
N VAL A 134 0.13 -0.51 3.13
CA VAL A 134 0.88 0.28 4.10
C VAL A 134 1.83 1.33 3.49
N ILE A 135 2.38 1.13 2.28
CA ILE A 135 3.18 2.17 1.60
C ILE A 135 2.28 3.33 1.15
N VAL A 136 1.06 3.03 0.71
CA VAL A 136 0.04 4.03 0.33
C VAL A 136 -0.45 4.79 1.57
N GLU A 137 -0.71 4.09 2.67
CA GLU A 137 -1.03 4.67 3.98
C GLU A 137 0.05 5.65 4.46
N ALA A 138 1.32 5.23 4.38
CA ALA A 138 2.46 6.06 4.78
C ALA A 138 2.61 7.31 3.90
N ALA A 139 2.52 7.16 2.58
CA ALA A 139 2.55 8.29 1.65
C ALA A 139 1.36 9.24 1.89
N SER A 140 0.16 8.71 2.16
CA SER A 140 -1.01 9.50 2.52
C SER A 140 -0.79 10.31 3.80
N CYS A 141 -0.06 9.77 4.77
CA CYS A 141 0.33 10.48 6.00
C CYS A 141 1.46 11.52 5.78
N GLY A 142 1.98 11.66 4.56
CA GLY A 142 3.03 12.63 4.21
C GLY A 142 4.45 12.13 4.45
N LEU A 143 4.68 10.81 4.55
CA LEU A 143 6.03 10.26 4.70
C LEU A 143 6.65 10.03 3.33
N TYR A 144 7.96 10.26 3.23
CA TYR A 144 8.72 9.84 2.06
C TYR A 144 9.02 8.34 2.14
N VAL A 145 8.71 7.59 1.09
CA VAL A 145 8.73 6.11 1.17
C VAL A 145 10.07 5.58 0.65
N VAL A 146 10.77 4.80 1.46
CA VAL A 146 11.91 3.98 1.02
C VAL A 146 11.45 2.54 1.02
N CYS A 147 11.53 1.87 -0.13
CA CYS A 147 11.01 0.51 -0.25
C CYS A 147 11.87 -0.35 -1.18
N THR A 148 11.79 -1.66 -1.01
CA THR A 148 12.40 -2.62 -1.93
C THR A 148 11.57 -2.74 -3.21
N ALA A 149 12.24 -2.76 -4.36
CA ALA A 149 11.60 -2.94 -5.68
C ALA A 149 11.30 -4.43 -5.95
N VAL A 150 10.31 -4.97 -5.24
CA VAL A 150 9.86 -6.37 -5.35
C VAL A 150 8.39 -6.46 -5.72
N GLY A 151 8.03 -7.51 -6.47
CA GLY A 151 6.66 -7.75 -6.91
C GLY A 151 6.03 -6.52 -7.58
N GLY A 152 4.85 -6.11 -7.12
CA GLY A 152 4.12 -4.96 -7.69
C GLY A 152 4.47 -3.60 -7.09
N ILE A 153 5.36 -3.53 -6.07
CA ILE A 153 5.70 -2.27 -5.37
C ILE A 153 6.11 -1.11 -6.30
N PRO A 154 6.92 -1.34 -7.36
CA PRO A 154 7.29 -0.25 -8.27
C PRO A 154 6.11 0.45 -8.97
N GLU A 155 4.95 -0.19 -9.03
CA GLU A 155 3.75 0.34 -9.70
C GLU A 155 2.78 1.06 -8.72
N VAL A 156 3.04 1.01 -7.42
CA VAL A 156 2.09 1.46 -6.38
C VAL A 156 2.19 2.96 -6.08
N LEU A 157 3.38 3.53 -6.16
CA LEU A 157 3.56 4.96 -5.89
C LEU A 157 4.49 5.58 -6.95
N PRO A 158 4.20 6.81 -7.41
CA PRO A 158 5.07 7.53 -8.33
C PRO A 158 6.49 7.68 -7.78
N SER A 159 7.47 7.75 -8.68
CA SER A 159 8.90 7.85 -8.34
C SER A 159 9.28 9.09 -7.52
N HIS A 160 8.48 10.17 -7.53
CA HIS A 160 8.73 11.33 -6.67
C HIS A 160 8.31 11.12 -5.22
N MET A 161 7.52 10.08 -4.92
CA MET A 161 7.11 9.70 -3.56
C MET A 161 7.97 8.57 -2.98
N THR A 162 8.76 7.90 -3.81
CA THR A 162 9.48 6.69 -3.44
C THR A 162 10.99 6.78 -3.73
N VAL A 163 11.77 6.08 -2.93
CA VAL A 163 13.13 5.66 -3.26
C VAL A 163 13.17 4.15 -3.25
N PHE A 164 13.53 3.57 -4.38
CA PHE A 164 13.66 2.12 -4.51
C PHE A 164 15.04 1.64 -4.10
N ALA A 165 15.06 0.46 -3.47
CA ALA A 165 16.24 -0.35 -3.19
C ALA A 165 16.05 -1.77 -3.73
N LYS A 166 17.13 -2.45 -4.06
CA LYS A 166 17.17 -3.90 -4.13
C LYS A 166 16.99 -4.48 -2.72
N PRO A 167 16.49 -5.72 -2.58
CA PRO A 167 16.37 -6.42 -1.30
C PRO A 167 17.75 -6.88 -0.77
N GLU A 168 18.69 -5.95 -0.69
CA GLU A 168 20.07 -6.13 -0.28
C GLU A 168 20.44 -5.03 0.72
N GLU A 169 21.19 -5.37 1.75
CA GLU A 169 21.54 -4.46 2.86
C GLU A 169 22.18 -3.16 2.36
N ASN A 170 23.22 -3.27 1.52
CA ASN A 170 23.97 -2.10 1.03
C ASN A 170 23.07 -1.12 0.27
N ASP A 171 22.16 -1.64 -0.56
CA ASP A 171 21.29 -0.78 -1.36
C ASP A 171 20.16 -0.18 -0.52
N LEU A 172 19.66 -0.90 0.49
CA LEU A 172 18.70 -0.36 1.45
C LEU A 172 19.29 0.78 2.28
N VAL A 173 20.53 0.64 2.76
CA VAL A 173 21.27 1.70 3.47
C VAL A 173 21.48 2.90 2.54
N ALA A 174 21.93 2.67 1.30
CA ALA A 174 22.16 3.73 0.33
C ALA A 174 20.87 4.47 -0.06
N ALA A 175 19.77 3.75 -0.30
CA ALA A 175 18.46 4.32 -0.60
C ALA A 175 17.92 5.16 0.56
N THR A 176 18.06 4.65 1.79
CA THR A 176 17.67 5.39 3.00
C THR A 176 18.49 6.67 3.15
N GLY A 177 19.81 6.61 2.91
CA GLY A 177 20.66 7.80 2.92
C GLY A 177 20.31 8.83 1.84
N ARG A 178 19.96 8.39 0.62
CA ARG A 178 19.45 9.28 -0.44
C ARG A 178 18.14 9.96 -0.02
N ALA A 179 17.24 9.24 0.63
CA ALA A 179 15.97 9.80 1.11
C ALA A 179 16.19 10.84 2.21
N ILE A 180 17.06 10.55 3.18
CA ILE A 180 17.49 11.50 4.22
C ILE A 180 18.07 12.77 3.58
N ALA A 181 18.98 12.63 2.61
CA ALA A 181 19.60 13.77 1.93
C ALA A 181 18.58 14.59 1.13
N ALA A 182 17.63 13.95 0.46
CA ALA A 182 16.59 14.62 -0.33
C ALA A 182 15.64 15.45 0.56
N LEU A 183 15.27 14.91 1.73
CA LEU A 183 14.48 15.63 2.72
C LEU A 183 15.23 16.83 3.31
N ARG A 184 16.50 16.66 3.72
CA ARG A 184 17.33 17.77 4.22
C ARG A 184 17.57 18.86 3.19
N ALA A 185 17.66 18.49 1.92
CA ALA A 185 17.78 19.44 0.81
C ALA A 185 16.44 20.09 0.39
N ASN A 186 15.34 19.78 1.09
CA ASN A 186 13.99 20.27 0.79
C ASN A 186 13.57 20.06 -0.68
N LYS A 187 14.03 18.95 -1.28
CA LYS A 187 13.75 18.57 -2.69
C LYS A 187 12.41 17.87 -2.86
N ILE A 188 11.86 17.32 -1.77
CA ILE A 188 10.63 16.54 -1.76
C ILE A 188 9.51 17.40 -1.17
N ARG A 189 8.34 17.37 -1.80
CA ARG A 189 7.14 18.12 -1.41
C ARG A 189 6.12 17.16 -0.79
N THR A 190 6.43 16.66 0.40
CA THR A 190 5.62 15.64 1.10
C THR A 190 4.22 16.15 1.46
N GLU A 191 4.04 17.46 1.59
CA GLU A 191 2.75 18.10 1.87
C GLU A 191 1.71 17.86 0.78
N LYS A 192 2.14 17.49 -0.44
CA LYS A 192 1.24 17.18 -1.57
C LYS A 192 0.86 15.71 -1.66
N PHE A 193 1.51 14.83 -0.89
CA PHE A 193 1.35 13.39 -1.07
C PHE A 193 -0.06 12.93 -0.71
N HIS A 194 -0.65 13.48 0.35
CA HIS A 194 -2.01 13.14 0.78
C HIS A 194 -3.05 13.30 -0.33
N GLU A 195 -3.15 14.49 -0.93
CA GLU A 195 -4.14 14.77 -1.98
C GLU A 195 -3.89 13.95 -3.25
N GLN A 196 -2.63 13.70 -3.59
CA GLN A 196 -2.26 12.84 -4.71
C GLN A 196 -2.70 11.39 -4.46
N VAL A 197 -2.38 10.82 -3.29
CA VAL A 197 -2.75 9.45 -2.92
C VAL A 197 -4.27 9.28 -2.84
N LYS A 198 -4.98 10.22 -2.22
CA LYS A 198 -6.44 10.26 -2.15
C LYS A 198 -7.09 10.19 -3.53
N THR A 199 -6.50 10.86 -4.52
CA THR A 199 -7.00 10.84 -5.90
C THR A 199 -6.69 9.51 -6.60
N MET A 200 -5.50 8.94 -6.37
CA MET A 200 -5.05 7.69 -7.00
C MET A 200 -5.81 6.45 -6.50
N TYR A 201 -6.06 6.36 -5.19
CA TYR A 201 -6.52 5.13 -4.52
C TYR A 201 -7.87 5.29 -3.81
N SER A 202 -8.85 5.88 -4.51
CA SER A 202 -10.22 6.02 -4.00
C SER A 202 -11.05 4.73 -4.17
N TRP A 203 -11.76 4.33 -3.11
CA TRP A 203 -12.76 3.25 -3.16
C TRP A 203 -13.84 3.49 -4.21
N THR A 204 -14.22 4.75 -4.45
CA THR A 204 -15.17 5.12 -5.50
C THR A 204 -14.64 4.79 -6.89
N ASN A 205 -13.35 5.06 -7.14
CA ASN A 205 -12.71 4.74 -8.42
C ASN A 205 -12.53 3.23 -8.60
N VAL A 206 -12.14 2.52 -7.54
CA VAL A 206 -12.05 1.05 -7.53
C VAL A 206 -13.42 0.42 -7.80
N ALA A 207 -14.49 0.88 -7.14
CA ALA A 207 -15.85 0.39 -7.36
C ALA A 207 -16.30 0.60 -8.81
N LYS A 208 -16.10 1.80 -9.38
CA LYS A 208 -16.41 2.11 -10.78
C LYS A 208 -15.65 1.21 -11.76
N ARG A 209 -14.36 0.95 -11.51
CA ARG A 209 -13.54 0.03 -12.31
C ARG A 209 -14.05 -1.40 -12.22
N THR A 210 -14.40 -1.86 -11.03
CA THR A 210 -14.99 -3.19 -10.80
C THR A 210 -16.32 -3.33 -11.53
N GLU A 211 -17.22 -2.36 -11.41
CA GLU A 211 -18.52 -2.36 -12.11
C GLU A 211 -18.34 -2.43 -13.62
N ARG A 212 -17.39 -1.66 -14.17
CA ARG A 212 -17.05 -1.72 -15.60
C ARG A 212 -16.58 -3.11 -16.00
N VAL A 213 -15.81 -3.80 -15.16
CA VAL A 213 -15.41 -5.18 -15.42
C VAL A 213 -16.61 -6.10 -15.54
N TYR A 214 -17.58 -6.00 -14.63
CA TYR A 214 -18.82 -6.77 -14.69
C TYR A 214 -19.63 -6.44 -15.96
N ARG A 215 -19.86 -5.15 -16.24
CA ARG A 215 -20.57 -4.71 -17.46
C ARG A 215 -19.92 -5.24 -18.74
N GLY A 216 -18.59 -5.23 -18.81
CA GLY A 216 -17.83 -5.74 -19.95
C GLY A 216 -17.95 -7.24 -20.16
N ILE A 217 -18.06 -8.01 -19.08
CA ILE A 217 -18.25 -9.47 -19.15
C ILE A 217 -19.72 -9.82 -19.46
N SER A 218 -20.67 -9.03 -18.97
CA SER A 218 -22.10 -9.18 -19.26
C SER A 218 -22.49 -8.80 -20.70
N GLY A 219 -21.61 -8.08 -21.42
CA GLY A 219 -21.87 -7.61 -22.78
C GLY A 219 -22.58 -6.26 -22.85
N ASP A 220 -22.68 -5.55 -21.73
CA ASP A 220 -23.33 -4.24 -21.64
C ASP A 220 -22.48 -3.12 -22.27
N ILE A 221 -21.15 -3.32 -22.36
CA ILE A 221 -20.21 -2.38 -22.98
C ILE A 221 -19.34 -3.08 -24.02
N SER A 222 -18.98 -2.34 -25.07
CA SER A 222 -18.10 -2.84 -26.14
C SER A 222 -16.66 -3.05 -25.65
N GLU A 223 -15.88 -3.92 -26.32
CA GLU A 223 -14.46 -4.10 -25.99
C GLU A 223 -13.65 -2.80 -26.13
N ASP A 224 -14.00 -1.95 -27.10
CA ASP A 224 -13.34 -0.65 -27.31
C ASP A 224 -13.62 0.33 -26.16
N GLU A 225 -14.85 0.35 -25.65
CA GLU A 225 -15.24 1.17 -24.49
C GLU A 225 -14.62 0.65 -23.18
N PHE A 226 -14.44 -0.67 -23.07
CA PHE A 226 -13.80 -1.31 -21.93
C PHE A 226 -12.34 -0.86 -21.75
N TYR A 227 -11.55 -0.83 -22.84
CA TYR A 227 -10.14 -0.44 -22.80
C TYR A 227 -9.90 1.05 -23.08
N GLY A 228 -10.84 1.77 -23.69
CA GLY A 228 -10.66 3.14 -24.17
C GLY A 228 -10.72 4.25 -23.09
N SER A 229 -11.29 3.99 -21.92
CA SER A 229 -11.53 5.05 -20.92
C SER A 229 -10.39 5.30 -19.91
N ASP A 230 -9.38 4.43 -19.82
CA ASP A 230 -8.23 4.62 -18.90
C ASP A 230 -7.11 5.51 -19.51
N ILE A 231 -7.26 6.00 -20.75
CA ILE A 231 -6.26 6.82 -21.47
C ILE A 231 -5.92 8.16 -20.77
N GLY A 232 -6.73 8.62 -19.82
CA GLY A 232 -6.43 9.82 -19.04
C GLY A 232 -5.30 9.68 -18.01
N ASN A 233 -4.91 8.46 -17.63
CA ASN A 233 -3.86 8.20 -16.62
C ASN A 233 -2.97 6.99 -16.96
N ALA A 234 -3.14 6.39 -18.15
CA ALA A 234 -2.51 5.13 -18.57
C ALA A 234 -1.16 5.31 -19.29
N SER A 235 -0.22 6.07 -18.71
CA SER A 235 1.16 6.08 -19.25
C SER A 235 2.05 4.96 -18.69
N HIS A 236 1.56 4.07 -17.80
CA HIS A 236 2.41 3.03 -17.17
C HIS A 236 1.82 1.62 -17.00
N TRP A 237 0.55 1.36 -17.32
CA TRP A 237 -0.04 0.03 -17.08
C TRP A 237 0.02 -0.83 -18.34
N GLY A 238 0.91 -1.84 -18.34
CA GLY A 238 1.12 -2.76 -19.45
C GLY A 238 -0.13 -3.55 -19.82
N ALA A 239 -0.79 -3.16 -20.90
CA ALA A 239 -1.98 -3.84 -21.41
C ALA A 239 -1.61 -5.14 -22.15
N THR A 240 -1.87 -6.30 -21.53
CA THR A 240 -1.86 -7.59 -22.23
C THR A 240 -3.27 -7.98 -22.64
N ARG A 241 -3.53 -8.02 -23.96
CA ARG A 241 -4.80 -8.44 -24.56
C ARG A 241 -5.12 -9.90 -24.25
N VAL A 242 -6.33 -10.18 -23.77
CA VAL A 242 -6.88 -11.54 -23.71
C VAL A 242 -8.35 -11.46 -24.10
N ARG A 243 -8.80 -12.25 -25.09
CA ARG A 243 -10.20 -12.32 -25.56
C ARG A 243 -11.14 -12.91 -24.50
N ASN A 244 -12.45 -12.68 -24.64
CA ASN A 244 -13.49 -13.35 -23.85
C ASN A 244 -13.42 -14.88 -24.08
N PHE A 245 -13.51 -15.65 -22.99
CA PHE A 245 -13.49 -17.11 -23.05
C PHE A 245 -14.78 -17.66 -22.43
N ALA A 246 -15.52 -18.44 -23.22
CA ALA A 246 -16.57 -19.32 -22.72
C ALA A 246 -15.99 -20.26 -21.65
N LEU A 247 -16.84 -20.78 -20.74
CA LEU A 247 -16.46 -21.73 -19.69
C LEU A 247 -15.56 -22.87 -20.22
N ILE A 248 -15.87 -23.33 -21.44
CA ILE A 248 -15.14 -24.38 -22.16
C ILE A 248 -13.66 -24.04 -22.38
N ASP A 249 -13.33 -22.77 -22.66
CA ASP A 249 -11.97 -22.34 -22.95
C ASP A 249 -11.18 -22.01 -21.69
N ARG A 250 -11.87 -21.65 -20.60
CA ARG A 250 -11.26 -21.59 -19.26
C ARG A 250 -10.83 -22.99 -18.81
N LEU A 251 -11.71 -23.99 -18.98
CA LEU A 251 -11.42 -25.39 -18.66
C LEU A 251 -10.23 -25.95 -19.47
N LYS A 252 -10.11 -25.62 -20.76
CA LYS A 252 -8.96 -26.03 -21.59
C LYS A 252 -7.61 -25.51 -21.05
N ARG A 253 -7.59 -24.32 -20.45
CA ARG A 253 -6.36 -23.74 -19.87
C ARG A 253 -5.94 -24.46 -18.59
N TYR A 254 -6.90 -24.79 -17.72
CA TYR A 254 -6.63 -25.55 -16.50
C TYR A 254 -6.13 -26.96 -16.82
N TYR A 255 -6.66 -27.61 -17.85
CA TYR A 255 -6.18 -28.92 -18.32
C TYR A 255 -4.69 -28.91 -18.71
N GLY A 256 -4.14 -27.75 -19.10
CA GLY A 256 -2.73 -27.57 -19.44
C GLY A 256 -1.77 -27.49 -18.25
N CYS A 257 -2.25 -27.34 -17.01
CA CYS A 257 -1.41 -27.13 -15.81
C CYS A 257 -0.80 -28.44 -15.24
N GLY A 258 -0.51 -29.42 -16.09
CA GLY A 258 0.08 -30.71 -15.71
C GLY A 258 -0.92 -31.87 -15.70
N VAL A 259 -0.42 -33.09 -15.94
CA VAL A 259 -1.23 -34.30 -16.26
C VAL A 259 -2.28 -34.64 -15.19
N TRP A 260 -1.97 -34.35 -13.92
CA TRP A 260 -2.84 -34.63 -12.78
C TRP A 260 -3.50 -33.37 -12.19
N ALA A 261 -2.72 -32.31 -11.99
CA ALA A 261 -3.22 -31.07 -11.40
C ALA A 261 -4.32 -30.41 -12.27
N GLY A 262 -4.17 -30.44 -13.60
CA GLY A 262 -5.19 -29.89 -14.49
C GLY A 262 -6.50 -30.67 -14.46
N LYS A 263 -6.44 -32.00 -14.39
CA LYS A 263 -7.64 -32.86 -14.27
C LYS A 263 -8.36 -32.63 -12.94
N LEU A 264 -7.61 -32.51 -11.85
CA LEU A 264 -8.17 -32.20 -10.53
C LEU A 264 -8.86 -30.84 -10.53
N PHE A 265 -8.24 -29.83 -11.12
CA PHE A 265 -8.81 -28.48 -11.18
C PHE A 265 -10.09 -28.43 -12.03
N CYS A 266 -10.11 -29.12 -13.18
CA CYS A 266 -11.32 -29.26 -13.98
C CYS A 266 -12.44 -29.99 -13.21
N LEU A 267 -12.12 -31.02 -12.43
CA LEU A 267 -13.08 -31.71 -11.58
C LEU A 267 -13.67 -30.77 -10.52
N CYS A 268 -12.84 -29.97 -9.84
CA CYS A 268 -13.30 -28.97 -8.88
C CYS A 268 -14.27 -27.97 -9.52
N VAL A 269 -13.93 -27.42 -10.69
CA VAL A 269 -14.80 -26.47 -11.41
C VAL A 269 -16.15 -27.10 -11.79
N VAL A 270 -16.14 -28.37 -12.20
CA VAL A 270 -17.39 -29.10 -12.50
C VAL A 270 -18.23 -29.30 -11.25
N ILE A 271 -17.61 -29.68 -10.13
CA ILE A 271 -18.30 -29.83 -8.84
C ILE A 271 -18.89 -28.49 -8.38
N ASP A 272 -18.12 -27.41 -8.43
CA ASP A 272 -18.60 -26.07 -8.06
C ASP A 272 -19.77 -25.63 -8.94
N TYR A 273 -19.74 -25.95 -10.23
CA TYR A 273 -20.85 -25.67 -11.14
C TYR A 273 -22.11 -26.50 -10.83
N LEU A 274 -21.95 -27.78 -10.47
CA LEU A 274 -23.06 -28.61 -10.02
C LEU A 274 -23.65 -28.11 -8.69
N ILE A 275 -22.79 -27.69 -7.76
CA ILE A 275 -23.21 -27.04 -6.52
C ILE A 275 -23.97 -25.74 -6.83
N PHE A 276 -23.46 -24.92 -7.76
CA PHE A 276 -24.15 -23.71 -8.20
C PHE A 276 -25.55 -24.01 -8.75
N ILE A 277 -25.69 -25.00 -9.64
CA ILE A 277 -27.00 -25.43 -10.17
C ILE A 277 -27.91 -25.93 -9.03
N PHE A 278 -27.37 -26.73 -8.11
CA PHE A 278 -28.11 -27.22 -6.96
C PHE A 278 -28.59 -26.06 -6.08
N CYS A 279 -27.74 -25.07 -5.82
CA CYS A 279 -28.11 -23.85 -5.10
C CYS A 279 -29.15 -23.03 -5.85
N GLU A 280 -29.06 -22.87 -7.17
CA GLU A 280 -30.06 -22.14 -7.97
C GLU A 280 -31.41 -22.88 -7.98
N TRP A 281 -31.41 -24.21 -7.91
CA TRP A 281 -32.63 -25.02 -7.76
C TRP A 281 -33.21 -24.95 -6.34
N TRP A 282 -32.37 -25.04 -5.31
CA TRP A 282 -32.76 -25.06 -3.90
C TRP A 282 -33.17 -23.67 -3.38
N TRP A 283 -32.52 -22.62 -3.89
CA TRP A 283 -32.78 -21.23 -3.55
C TRP A 283 -32.63 -20.35 -4.80
N PRO A 284 -33.71 -20.19 -5.58
CA PRO A 284 -33.67 -19.41 -6.81
C PRO A 284 -33.19 -17.99 -6.57
N LYS A 285 -32.35 -17.48 -7.47
CA LYS A 285 -31.83 -16.10 -7.41
C LYS A 285 -32.92 -15.04 -7.30
N ASP A 286 -34.10 -15.33 -7.84
CA ASP A 286 -35.27 -14.44 -7.80
C ASP A 286 -35.84 -14.27 -6.38
N GLN A 287 -35.46 -15.14 -5.44
CA GLN A 287 -35.86 -15.11 -4.02
C GLN A 287 -34.74 -14.57 -3.10
N ILE A 288 -33.58 -14.19 -3.65
CA ILE A 288 -32.52 -13.56 -2.88
C ILE A 288 -32.87 -12.08 -2.71
N ASP A 289 -32.90 -11.61 -1.47
CA ASP A 289 -33.07 -10.18 -1.19
C ASP A 289 -32.04 -9.37 -1.97
N ILE A 290 -32.54 -8.49 -2.85
CA ILE A 290 -31.70 -7.53 -3.53
C ILE A 290 -31.19 -6.58 -2.46
N ALA A 291 -29.88 -6.54 -2.26
CA ALA A 291 -29.27 -5.55 -1.40
C ALA A 291 -29.69 -4.16 -1.90
N HIS A 292 -30.48 -3.46 -1.09
CA HIS A 292 -30.85 -2.09 -1.39
C HIS A 292 -29.57 -1.25 -1.49
N ASP A 293 -29.49 -0.40 -2.52
CA ASP A 293 -28.39 0.54 -2.65
C ASP A 293 -28.21 1.31 -1.33
N TRP A 294 -26.97 1.37 -0.85
CA TRP A 294 -26.65 2.13 0.34
C TRP A 294 -27.13 3.58 0.14
N PRO A 295 -27.84 4.17 1.11
CA PRO A 295 -28.35 5.53 0.96
C PRO A 295 -27.19 6.46 0.61
N ARG A 296 -27.28 7.09 -0.56
CA ARG A 296 -26.27 8.05 -1.01
C ARG A 296 -26.20 9.16 0.04
N LYS A 297 -24.98 9.52 0.48
CA LYS A 297 -24.81 10.73 1.30
C LYS A 297 -25.44 11.89 0.52
N PRO A 298 -26.27 12.72 1.17
CA PRO A 298 -26.74 13.94 0.53
C PRO A 298 -25.52 14.74 0.07
N PRO A 299 -25.60 15.42 -1.08
CA PRO A 299 -24.55 16.34 -1.49
C PRO A 299 -24.31 17.35 -0.35
N PRO A 300 -23.06 17.79 -0.14
CA PRO A 300 -22.81 18.92 0.74
C PRO A 300 -23.70 20.09 0.28
N PRO A 301 -24.25 20.88 1.22
CA PRO A 301 -25.01 22.06 0.85
C PRO A 301 -24.14 22.92 -0.07
N ASP A 302 -24.72 23.38 -1.18
CA ASP A 302 -24.07 24.36 -2.03
C ASP A 302 -23.75 25.58 -1.16
N ASP A 303 -22.49 25.99 -1.14
CA ASP A 303 -22.07 27.28 -0.61
C ASP A 303 -22.60 28.37 -1.57
N GLU A 304 -23.93 28.51 -1.64
CA GLU A 304 -24.62 29.71 -2.11
C GLU A 304 -24.92 30.55 -0.87
N ASP A 305 -24.00 31.46 -0.54
CA ASP A 305 -24.28 32.89 -0.35
C ASP A 305 -23.14 33.57 0.45
N GLU A 306 -22.44 34.47 -0.26
CA GLU A 306 -21.83 35.68 0.30
C GLU A 306 -22.88 36.58 0.99
#